data_AF-A0AAE2ZI80-F1
#
_entry.id   AF-A0AAE2ZI80-F1
#
_cell.length_a   1.000
_cell.length_b   1.000
_cell.length_c   1.000
_cell.angle_alpha   90.00
_cell.angle_beta   90.00
_cell.angle_gamma   90.00
#
_symmetry.space_group_name_H-M   'P 1'
#
loop_
_entity.id
_entity.type
_entity.pdbx_description
1 polymer ?
#
loop_
_entity_poly.entity_id
_entity_poly.type
_entity_poly.pdbx_seq_one_letter_code
_entity_poly.pdbx_strand_id
1 'polypeptide(L)' 'MTDNVNNPSHYASGGIECIEAIKASMAREAFLGYLKGNIQKYVWRYEKKINPVEDLKKARWYMNRLVDELENENDA' A
#
# COMPACT_ATOMS: atom_id res chain seq x y z
N MET A 1 10.71 17.53 8.02
CA MET A 1 9.44 16.81 8.19
C MET A 1 9.60 15.45 7.57
N THR A 2 9.54 14.38 8.35
CA THR A 2 9.74 13.01 7.90
C THR A 2 8.46 12.51 7.22
N ASP A 3 8.51 12.25 5.92
CA ASP A 3 7.37 11.72 5.15
C ASP A 3 7.22 10.22 5.43
N ASN A 4 6.60 9.90 6.56
CA ASN A 4 6.30 8.52 6.97
C ASN A 4 5.22 7.85 6.11
N VAL A 5 4.62 8.58 5.16
CA VAL A 5 3.58 8.06 4.27
C VAL A 5 4.22 7.48 3.02
N ASN A 6 5.19 8.19 2.43
CA ASN A 6 5.87 7.74 1.22
C ASN A 6 7.19 7.01 1.50
N ASN A 7 7.82 7.21 2.67
CA ASN A 7 9.12 6.61 2.97
C ASN A 7 9.33 6.37 4.48
N PRO A 8 8.73 5.32 5.07
CA PRO A 8 8.99 4.96 6.46
C PRO A 8 10.48 4.62 6.62
N SER A 9 11.16 5.29 7.55
CA SER A 9 12.64 5.30 7.70
C SER A 9 13.31 3.95 7.99
N HIS A 10 12.55 2.86 8.01
CA HIS A 10 12.95 1.53 8.43
C HIS A 10 13.07 0.55 7.25
N TYR A 11 12.74 0.95 6.02
CA TYR A 11 12.68 0.03 4.86
C TYR A 11 13.70 0.35 3.74
N ALA A 12 14.43 1.45 3.81
CA ALA A 12 15.25 1.96 2.70
C ALA A 12 16.73 1.53 2.76
N SER A 13 17.04 0.27 3.04
CA SER A 13 18.44 -0.21 3.13
C SER A 13 18.93 -1.06 1.95
N GLY A 14 18.18 -1.20 0.84
CA GLY A 14 18.57 -2.15 -0.23
C GLY A 14 18.17 -1.85 -1.68
N GLY A 15 17.66 -0.66 -2.02
CA GLY A 15 17.37 -0.27 -3.41
C GLY A 15 16.12 -0.92 -4.05
N ILE A 16 15.50 -1.90 -3.39
CA ILE A 16 14.20 -2.47 -3.77
C ILE A 16 13.18 -2.00 -2.72
N GLU A 17 12.11 -1.35 -3.18
CA GLU A 17 10.98 -0.99 -2.33
C GLU A 17 10.32 -2.27 -1.78
N CYS A 18 10.02 -2.29 -0.47
CA CYS A 18 9.49 -3.47 0.21
C CYS A 18 8.21 -4.01 -0.46
N ILE A 19 7.37 -3.13 -1.01
CA ILE A 19 6.15 -3.52 -1.72
C ILE A 19 6.44 -4.33 -2.99
N GLU A 20 7.52 -4.04 -3.71
CA GLU A 20 7.91 -4.76 -4.93
C GLU A 20 8.46 -6.14 -4.59
N ALA A 21 9.20 -6.26 -3.47
CA ALA A 21 9.61 -7.56 -2.95
C ALA A 21 8.39 -8.42 -2.53
N ILE A 22 7.40 -7.81 -1.87
CA ILE A 22 6.14 -8.48 -1.52
C ILE A 22 5.42 -8.94 -2.79
N LYS A 23 5.26 -8.08 -3.80
CA LYS A 23 4.65 -8.40 -5.09
C LYS A 23 5.34 -9.59 -5.77
N ALA A 24 6.68 -9.59 -5.82
CA ALA A 24 7.46 -10.67 -6.43
C ALA A 24 7.38 -12.00 -5.65
N SER A 25 7.02 -11.96 -4.36
CA SER A 25 6.98 -13.14 -3.48
C SER A 25 5.67 -13.94 -3.53
N MET A 26 4.65 -13.47 -4.25
CA MET A 26 3.33 -14.10 -4.26
C MET A 26 2.65 -14.05 -5.63
N ALA A 27 1.63 -14.90 -5.82
CA ALA A 27 0.79 -14.85 -7.01
C ALA A 27 0.06 -13.49 -7.11
N ARG A 28 -0.29 -13.07 -8.33
CA ARG A 28 -0.96 -11.79 -8.61
C ARG A 28 -2.21 -11.63 -7.77
N GLU A 29 -3.07 -12.64 -7.72
CA GLU A 29 -4.33 -12.63 -6.97
C GLU A 29 -4.09 -12.42 -5.47
N ALA A 30 -3.01 -13.02 -4.94
CA ALA A 30 -2.61 -12.84 -3.55
C ALA A 30 -2.13 -11.41 -3.28
N PHE A 31 -1.39 -10.79 -4.22
CA PHE A 31 -0.96 -9.40 -4.10
C PHE A 31 -2.14 -8.43 -4.16
N LEU A 32 -3.08 -8.60 -5.09
CA LEU A 32 -4.32 -7.81 -5.15
C LEU A 32 -5.13 -7.96 -3.85
N GLY A 33 -5.20 -9.18 -3.30
CA GLY A 33 -5.80 -9.45 -2.00
C GLY A 33 -5.09 -8.73 -0.84
N TYR A 34 -3.75 -8.69 -0.86
CA TYR A 34 -2.95 -7.94 0.11
C TYR A 34 -3.23 -6.43 0.05
N LEU A 35 -3.29 -5.84 -1.15
CA LEU A 35 -3.64 -4.42 -1.33
C LEU A 35 -5.05 -4.13 -0.79
N LYS A 36 -6.04 -4.95 -1.18
CA LYS A 36 -7.43 -4.84 -0.72
C LYS A 36 -7.54 -4.93 0.81
N GLY A 37 -6.84 -5.89 1.43
CA GLY A 37 -6.82 -6.04 2.89
C GLY A 37 -6.23 -4.83 3.60
N ASN A 38 -5.18 -4.22 3.06
CA ASN A 38 -4.60 -2.99 3.62
C ASN A 38 -5.55 -1.80 3.51
N ILE A 39 -6.25 -1.63 2.39
CA ILE A 39 -7.28 -0.60 2.23
C ILE A 39 -8.34 -0.75 3.33
N GLN A 40 -8.91 -1.95 3.48
CA GLN A 40 -9.92 -2.23 4.50
C GLN A 40 -9.38 -1.99 5.91
N LYS A 41 -8.15 -2.43 6.21
CA LYS A 41 -7.49 -2.23 7.50
C LYS A 41 -7.41 -0.75 7.88
N TYR A 42 -7.01 0.12 6.95
CA TYR A 42 -6.86 1.54 7.23
C TYR A 42 -8.20 2.28 7.28
N VAL A 43 -9.15 1.92 6.41
CA VAL A 43 -10.54 2.44 6.45
C VAL A 43 -11.28 1.99 7.72
N TRP A 44 -10.99 0.81 8.27
CA TRP A 44 -11.58 0.38 9.54
C TRP A 44 -10.99 1.11 10.75
N ARG A 45 -9.70 1.45 10.70
CA ARG A 45 -8.96 1.95 11.86
C ARG A 45 -9.08 3.46 12.08
N TYR A 46 -9.32 4.24 11.03
CA TYR A 46 -9.18 5.71 11.12
C TYR A 46 -10.10 6.32 12.18
N GLU A 47 -11.32 5.79 12.35
CA GLU A 47 -12.31 6.29 13.32
C GLU A 47 -11.82 6.21 14.78
N LYS A 48 -10.85 5.33 15.07
CA LYS A 48 -10.34 5.07 16.42
C LYS A 48 -8.96 5.68 16.68
N LYS A 49 -8.44 6.51 15.78
CA LYS A 49 -7.07 7.07 15.87
C LYS A 49 -7.08 8.57 16.11
N ILE A 50 -6.06 9.04 16.86
CA ILE A 50 -5.79 10.47 17.11
C ILE A 50 -5.52 11.22 15.80
N ASN A 51 -4.96 10.55 14.79
CA ASN A 51 -4.72 11.12 13.45
C ASN A 51 -5.42 10.29 12.34
N PRO A 52 -6.73 10.46 12.15
CA PRO A 52 -7.51 9.67 11.18
C PRO A 52 -7.06 9.89 9.73
N VAL A 53 -6.59 11.10 9.41
CA VAL A 53 -6.20 11.49 8.06
C VAL A 53 -4.99 10.68 7.57
N GLU A 54 -4.06 10.31 8.46
CA GLU A 54 -2.90 9.50 8.09
C GLU A 54 -3.30 8.09 7.65
N ASP A 55 -4.23 7.43 8.36
CA ASP A 55 -4.73 6.12 7.96
C ASP A 55 -5.50 6.23 6.62
N LEU A 56 -6.30 7.28 6.41
CA LEU A 56 -6.96 7.52 5.12
C LEU A 56 -5.96 7.78 3.97
N LYS A 57 -4.86 8.48 4.22
CA LYS A 57 -3.79 8.66 3.23
C LYS A 57 -3.12 7.34 2.87
N LYS A 58 -2.90 6.45 3.85
CA LYS A 58 -2.39 5.09 3.60
C LYS A 58 -3.39 4.27 2.80
N ALA A 59 -4.68 4.31 3.14
CA ALA A 59 -5.73 3.65 2.37
C ALA A 59 -5.72 4.10 0.89
N ARG A 60 -5.62 5.42 0.65
CA ARG A 60 -5.52 5.98 -0.70
C ARG A 60 -4.27 5.50 -1.44
N TRP A 61 -3.12 5.42 -0.77
CA TRP A 61 -1.90 4.90 -1.39
C TRP A 61 -2.08 3.45 -1.88
N TYR A 62 -2.66 2.58 -1.05
CA TYR A 62 -2.94 1.19 -1.45
C TYR A 62 -4.02 1.11 -2.53
N MET A 63 -5.02 2.00 -2.52
CA MET A 63 -6.04 2.08 -3.57
C MET A 63 -5.44 2.46 -4.92
N ASN A 64 -4.59 3.49 -4.96
CA ASN A 64 -3.92 3.91 -6.19
C ASN A 64 -3.08 2.75 -6.75
N ARG A 65 -2.28 2.09 -5.90
CA ARG A 65 -1.51 0.92 -6.33
C ARG A 65 -2.38 -0.20 -6.88
N LEU A 66 -3.54 -0.46 -6.27
CA LEU A 66 -4.46 -1.48 -6.77
C LEU A 66 -5.03 -1.12 -8.14
N VAL A 67 -5.35 0.16 -8.39
CA VAL A 67 -5.76 0.65 -9.70
C VAL A 67 -4.62 0.46 -10.71
N ASP A 68 -3.41 0.91 -10.38
CA ASP A 68 -2.23 0.79 -11.25
C ASP A 68 -1.98 -0.69 -11.65
N GLU A 69 -2.08 -1.64 -10.71
CA GLU A 69 -1.89 -3.07 -11.01
C GLU A 69 -2.95 -3.63 -11.98
N LEU A 70 -4.17 -3.11 -11.95
CA LEU A 70 -5.27 -3.54 -12.82
C LEU A 70 -5.23 -2.84 -14.18
N GLU A 71 -4.83 -1.56 -14.24
CA GLU A 71 -4.67 -0.83 -15.50
C GLU A 71 -3.54 -1.42 -16.34
N ASN A 72 -2.38 -1.69 -15.72
CA ASN A 72 -1.23 -2.29 -16.41
C ASN A 72 -1.49 -3.72 -16.95
N GLU A 73 -2.57 -4.39 -16.51
CA GLU A 73 -3.00 -5.68 -17.09
C GLU A 73 -3.87 -5.50 -18.33
N ASN A 74 -4.65 -4.42 -18.42
CA ASN A 74 -5.52 -4.18 -19.57
C ASN A 74 -4.75 -3.68 -20.81
N ASP A 75 -3.50 -3.28 -20.63
CA ASP A 75 -2.59 -2.81 -21.69
C ASP A 75 -1.61 -3.90 -22.18
N ALA A 76 -1.68 -5.13 -21.63
CA ALA A 76 -0.82 -6.27 -21.97
C ALA A 76 -1.57 -7.36 -22.76
#